data_AF-A0A7J6SYN4-F1
#
_entry.id   AF-A0A7J6SYN4-F1
#
_cell.length_a   1.000
_cell.length_b   1.000
_cell.length_c   1.000
_cell.angle_alpha   90.00
_cell.angle_beta   90.00
_cell.angle_gamma   90.00
#
_symmetry.space_group_name_H-M   'P 1'
#
loop_
_entity.id
_entity.type
_entity.pdbx_description
1 polymer ?
#
loop_
_entity_poly.entity_id
_entity_poly.type
_entity_poly.pdbx_seq_one_letter_code
_entity_poly.pdbx_strand_id
1 'polypeptide(L)'
;FMDLFNLPKGLSSPLPFAEVIAKARNDKRWLIVNIQDNQNFVSHSLNRDIWKQSMVQDLLKTGFILWQRSKEEPEAVQYLNYYCKDDQASLPLIHVLDPRTGRKCEQWDVSKFSKDPVEALQKMTDFTDRYDFDKPPPSRRRHRHSGAASSQPSSSSPSSPPSSDAPLDGGLPAVSSVEVPPMPSLPAEGEKDVVKIGIRMSNGERKKAVLGKEQSLEDVLALVANWEGLNLSAFDLKELMPPPGRSVKEMLKRENATVGNSDVNGCMLTVVSTESKKADD
;
A
#
# COMPACT_ATOMS: atom_id res chain seq x y z
N PHE A 1 39.50 7.02 -2.56
CA PHE A 1 38.89 5.72 -2.92
C PHE A 1 37.43 5.60 -2.45
N MET A 2 37.07 5.97 -1.20
CA MET A 2 35.69 5.81 -0.72
C MET A 2 34.64 6.70 -1.44
N ASP A 3 35.00 7.91 -1.88
CA ASP A 3 34.06 8.80 -2.59
C ASP A 3 33.54 8.25 -3.93
N LEU A 4 34.25 7.28 -4.51
CA LEU A 4 33.87 6.67 -5.78
C LEU A 4 32.57 5.86 -5.69
N PHE A 5 32.28 5.28 -4.54
CA PHE A 5 31.10 4.43 -4.32
C PHE A 5 29.97 5.14 -3.56
N ASN A 6 30.22 6.36 -3.09
CA ASN A 6 29.19 7.20 -2.51
C ASN A 6 28.21 7.68 -3.59
N LEU A 7 26.91 7.65 -3.28
CA LEU A 7 25.89 8.28 -4.12
C LEU A 7 26.19 9.79 -4.25
N PRO A 8 26.00 10.41 -5.43
CA PRO A 8 26.11 11.86 -5.56
C PRO A 8 25.24 12.60 -4.54
N LYS A 9 25.82 13.63 -3.91
CA LYS A 9 25.11 14.44 -2.92
C LYS A 9 23.84 15.02 -3.54
N GLY A 10 22.72 14.87 -2.84
CA GLY A 10 21.41 15.37 -3.27
C GLY A 10 20.70 14.53 -4.33
N LEU A 11 21.26 13.41 -4.78
CA LEU A 11 20.59 12.55 -5.77
C LEU A 11 19.45 11.73 -5.16
N SER A 12 19.67 11.17 -3.96
CA SER A 12 18.61 10.51 -3.18
C SER A 12 17.88 11.55 -2.33
N SER A 13 16.55 11.46 -2.31
CA SER A 13 15.73 12.27 -1.42
C SER A 13 15.98 11.92 0.05
N PRO A 14 16.26 12.92 0.91
CA PRO A 14 16.41 12.70 2.35
C PRO A 14 15.06 12.56 3.07
N LEU A 15 13.95 12.89 2.40
CA LEU A 15 12.62 12.89 3.01
C LEU A 15 12.23 11.49 3.51
N PRO A 16 11.51 11.40 4.64
CA PRO A 16 10.83 10.18 5.05
C PRO A 16 9.94 9.65 3.92
N PHE A 17 9.67 8.36 3.92
CA PHE A 17 9.00 7.75 2.76
C PHE A 17 7.61 8.34 2.51
N ALA A 18 6.82 8.64 3.54
CA ALA A 18 5.50 9.24 3.37
C ALA A 18 5.59 10.61 2.66
N GLU A 19 6.58 11.42 3.05
CA GLU A 19 6.84 12.72 2.46
C GLU A 19 7.40 12.63 1.04
N VAL A 20 8.28 11.65 0.76
CA VAL A 20 8.80 11.47 -0.60
C VAL A 20 7.71 10.99 -1.57
N ILE A 21 6.74 10.20 -1.12
CA ILE A 21 5.57 9.81 -1.92
C ILE A 21 4.71 11.05 -2.22
N ALA A 22 4.43 11.87 -1.21
CA ALA A 22 3.67 13.11 -1.41
C ALA A 22 4.40 14.06 -2.38
N LYS A 23 5.71 14.21 -2.23
CA LYS A 23 6.55 14.98 -3.16
C LYS A 23 6.50 14.42 -4.58
N ALA A 24 6.69 13.11 -4.73
CA ALA A 24 6.65 12.43 -6.03
C ALA A 24 5.30 12.64 -6.73
N ARG A 25 4.20 12.57 -5.96
CA ARG A 25 2.85 12.88 -6.46
C ARG A 25 2.73 14.33 -6.94
N ASN A 26 3.14 15.29 -6.12
CA ASN A 26 3.05 16.72 -6.46
C ASN A 26 3.92 17.09 -7.66
N ASP A 27 5.13 16.52 -7.74
CA ASP A 27 6.07 16.75 -8.83
C ASP A 27 5.66 15.99 -10.12
N LYS A 28 4.62 15.13 -10.08
CA LYS A 28 4.27 14.18 -11.15
C LYS A 28 5.47 13.33 -11.61
N ARG A 29 6.25 12.83 -10.64
CA ARG A 29 7.42 11.97 -10.88
C ARG A 29 7.26 10.62 -10.20
N TRP A 30 7.73 9.55 -10.83
CA TRP A 30 7.68 8.20 -10.28
C TRP A 30 8.68 8.03 -9.14
N LEU A 31 8.42 7.15 -8.17
CA LEU A 31 9.39 6.91 -7.09
C LEU A 31 10.22 5.66 -7.40
N ILE A 32 11.53 5.81 -7.53
CA ILE A 32 12.47 4.68 -7.51
C ILE A 32 12.90 4.46 -6.06
N VAL A 33 12.56 3.30 -5.52
CA VAL A 33 13.02 2.85 -4.21
C VAL A 33 14.22 1.94 -4.41
N ASN A 34 15.34 2.30 -3.80
CA ASN A 34 16.56 1.51 -3.86
C ASN A 34 17.05 1.12 -2.46
N ILE A 35 16.82 -0.12 -2.05
CA ILE A 35 17.29 -0.62 -0.74
C ILE A 35 18.63 -1.30 -0.92
N GLN A 36 19.63 -0.87 -0.17
CA GLN A 36 21.03 -1.26 -0.34
C GLN A 36 21.53 -2.08 0.84
N ASP A 37 22.39 -3.05 0.56
CA ASP A 37 23.14 -3.78 1.59
C ASP A 37 24.59 -3.28 1.60
N ASN A 38 25.04 -2.68 2.70
CA ASN A 38 26.39 -2.14 2.82
C ASN A 38 27.49 -3.21 2.71
N GLN A 39 27.17 -4.48 2.95
CA GLN A 39 28.10 -5.61 2.80
C GLN A 39 28.13 -6.17 1.37
N ASN A 40 27.20 -5.75 0.49
CA ASN A 40 27.14 -6.23 -0.89
C ASN A 40 27.86 -5.27 -1.84
N PHE A 41 28.84 -5.76 -2.58
CA PHE A 41 29.59 -4.95 -3.54
C PHE A 41 28.74 -4.41 -4.72
N VAL A 42 27.68 -5.14 -5.11
CA VAL A 42 26.76 -4.70 -6.17
C VAL A 42 25.99 -3.44 -5.75
N SER A 43 25.66 -3.31 -4.47
CA SER A 43 25.10 -2.08 -3.87
C SER A 43 25.98 -0.87 -4.20
N HIS A 44 27.25 -0.96 -3.82
CA HIS A 44 28.24 0.10 -4.07
C HIS A 44 28.46 0.36 -5.55
N SER A 45 28.50 -0.69 -6.37
CA SER A 45 28.70 -0.58 -7.81
C SER A 45 27.55 0.16 -8.50
N LEU A 46 26.30 0.01 -8.04
CA LEU A 46 25.17 0.78 -8.57
C LEU A 46 25.39 2.30 -8.43
N ASN A 47 25.92 2.77 -7.30
CA ASN A 47 26.22 4.19 -7.11
C ASN A 47 27.26 4.70 -8.10
N ARG A 48 28.32 3.90 -8.33
CA ARG A 48 29.43 4.28 -9.21
C ARG A 48 29.05 4.19 -10.68
N ASP A 49 28.49 3.06 -11.07
CA ASP A 49 28.35 2.68 -12.47
C ASP A 49 27.03 3.15 -13.06
N ILE A 50 25.96 3.29 -12.26
CA ILE A 50 24.63 3.65 -12.76
C ILE A 50 24.20 5.04 -12.27
N TRP A 51 24.05 5.24 -10.96
CA TRP A 51 23.46 6.46 -10.42
C TRP A 51 24.33 7.72 -10.65
N LYS A 52 25.66 7.56 -10.78
CA LYS A 52 26.59 8.65 -11.10
C LYS A 52 26.55 9.12 -12.55
N GLN A 53 25.98 8.34 -13.46
CA GLN A 53 26.02 8.65 -14.87
C GLN A 53 25.08 9.82 -15.19
N SER A 54 25.58 10.81 -15.93
CA SER A 54 24.83 12.03 -16.24
C SER A 54 23.49 11.74 -16.92
N MET A 55 23.49 10.84 -17.92
CA MET A 55 22.29 10.41 -18.64
C MET A 55 21.20 9.83 -17.71
N VAL A 56 21.60 9.05 -16.70
CA VAL A 56 20.67 8.48 -15.70
C VAL A 56 20.16 9.59 -14.78
N GLN A 57 21.05 10.48 -14.32
CA GLN A 57 20.67 11.61 -13.47
C GLN A 57 19.70 12.57 -14.16
N ASP A 58 19.84 12.79 -15.46
CA ASP A 58 18.95 13.68 -16.20
C ASP A 58 17.54 13.11 -16.29
N LEU A 59 17.40 11.80 -16.50
CA LEU A 59 16.09 11.13 -16.42
C LEU A 59 15.55 11.07 -14.99
N LEU A 60 16.41 10.92 -13.98
CA LEU A 60 15.99 11.04 -12.59
C LEU A 60 15.42 12.44 -12.29
N LYS A 61 16.05 13.53 -12.75
CA LYS A 61 15.55 14.89 -12.49
C LYS A 61 14.15 15.11 -13.07
N THR A 62 13.88 14.60 -14.27
CA THR A 62 12.64 14.87 -15.01
C THR A 62 11.52 13.87 -14.73
N GLY A 63 11.84 12.58 -14.61
CA GLY A 63 10.82 11.51 -14.56
C GLY A 63 10.67 10.83 -13.21
N PHE A 64 11.68 10.88 -12.34
CA PHE A 64 11.72 10.06 -11.13
C PHE A 64 12.12 10.85 -9.87
N ILE A 65 11.96 10.22 -8.70
CA ILE A 65 12.63 10.58 -7.46
C ILE A 65 13.35 9.34 -7.00
N LEU A 66 14.66 9.42 -6.77
CA LEU A 66 15.40 8.33 -6.15
C LEU A 66 15.23 8.43 -4.63
N TRP A 67 14.81 7.34 -4.00
CA TRP A 67 14.77 7.18 -2.56
C TRP A 67 15.58 5.94 -2.20
N GLN A 68 16.82 6.18 -1.80
CA GLN A 68 17.77 5.15 -1.41
C GLN A 68 17.89 5.08 0.12
N ARG A 69 17.92 3.86 0.66
CA ARG A 69 18.12 3.57 2.08
C ARG A 69 18.98 2.32 2.27
N SER A 70 19.72 2.23 3.36
CA SER A 70 20.37 0.98 3.78
C SER A 70 19.33 0.04 4.39
N LYS A 71 19.51 -1.27 4.20
CA LYS A 71 18.58 -2.30 4.72
C LYS A 71 18.43 -2.28 6.24
N GLU A 72 19.42 -1.72 6.94
CA GLU A 72 19.44 -1.57 8.39
C GLU A 72 18.58 -0.40 8.88
N GLU A 73 18.20 0.53 8.00
CA GLU A 73 17.40 1.69 8.40
C GLU A 73 15.94 1.30 8.72
N PRO A 74 15.31 1.86 9.78
CA PRO A 74 13.96 1.51 10.17
C PRO A 74 12.91 1.64 9.04
N GLU A 75 13.00 2.69 8.22
CA GLU A 75 12.11 2.88 7.08
C GLU A 75 12.31 1.81 6.00
N ALA A 76 13.55 1.34 5.79
CA ALA A 76 13.84 0.28 4.83
C ALA A 76 13.30 -1.07 5.32
N VAL A 77 13.46 -1.39 6.60
CA VAL A 77 12.89 -2.60 7.22
C VAL A 77 11.37 -2.61 7.06
N GLN A 78 10.72 -1.49 7.37
CA GLN A 78 9.29 -1.30 7.19
C GLN A 78 8.86 -1.47 5.72
N TYR A 79 9.62 -0.87 4.80
CA TYR A 79 9.39 -0.99 3.36
C TYR A 79 9.48 -2.44 2.88
N LEU A 80 10.55 -3.15 3.23
CA LEU A 80 10.79 -4.54 2.86
C LEU A 80 9.69 -5.46 3.40
N ASN A 81 9.34 -5.31 4.68
CA ASN A 81 8.25 -6.05 5.31
C ASN A 81 6.91 -5.84 4.61
N TYR A 82 6.73 -4.74 3.87
CA TYR A 82 5.48 -4.46 3.19
C TYR A 82 5.49 -4.88 1.71
N TYR A 83 6.54 -4.54 0.97
CA TYR A 83 6.61 -4.77 -0.48
C TYR A 83 7.27 -6.11 -0.88
N CYS A 84 7.85 -6.86 0.06
CA CYS A 84 8.66 -8.05 -0.21
C CYS A 84 8.30 -9.28 0.65
N LYS A 85 7.08 -9.38 1.18
CA LYS A 85 6.68 -10.41 2.18
C LYS A 85 6.97 -11.88 1.84
N ASP A 86 6.97 -12.24 0.56
CA ASP A 86 7.03 -13.64 0.12
C ASP A 86 8.39 -14.04 -0.48
N ASP A 87 9.28 -13.06 -0.75
CA ASP A 87 10.61 -13.28 -1.27
C ASP A 87 11.63 -12.75 -0.27
N GLN A 88 12.67 -13.52 0.07
CA GLN A 88 13.88 -12.92 0.59
C GLN A 88 14.35 -11.91 -0.46
N ALA A 89 14.12 -10.62 -0.22
CA ALA A 89 14.47 -9.58 -1.17
C ALA A 89 15.96 -9.68 -1.44
N SER A 90 16.33 -10.10 -2.65
CA SER A 90 17.72 -10.06 -3.07
C SER A 90 18.14 -8.60 -3.10
N LEU A 91 19.13 -8.26 -2.27
CA LEU A 91 19.67 -6.92 -2.21
C LEU A 91 20.87 -6.80 -3.15
N PRO A 92 21.10 -5.62 -3.76
CA PRO A 92 20.28 -4.42 -3.64
C PRO A 92 18.93 -4.56 -4.38
N LEU A 93 17.91 -3.88 -3.88
CA LEU A 93 16.55 -3.90 -4.42
C LEU A 93 16.30 -2.65 -5.25
N ILE A 94 15.64 -2.77 -6.42
CA ILE A 94 15.15 -1.61 -7.18
C ILE A 94 13.67 -1.80 -7.51
N HIS A 95 12.82 -0.98 -6.92
CA HIS A 95 11.39 -0.93 -7.19
C HIS A 95 10.99 0.42 -7.79
N VAL A 96 10.00 0.41 -8.67
CA VAL A 96 9.34 1.64 -9.14
C VAL A 96 7.92 1.67 -8.60
N LEU A 97 7.57 2.73 -7.89
CA LEU A 97 6.26 2.93 -7.31
C LEU A 97 5.47 4.04 -8.01
N ASP A 98 4.15 3.85 -8.09
CA ASP A 98 3.19 4.90 -8.39
C ASP A 98 2.87 5.70 -7.11
N PRO A 99 3.29 6.97 -6.99
CA PRO A 99 3.05 7.77 -5.79
C PRO A 99 1.58 8.17 -5.60
N ARG A 100 0.73 8.02 -6.62
CA ARG A 100 -0.72 8.26 -6.51
C ARG A 100 -1.39 7.11 -5.76
N THR A 101 -0.94 5.88 -5.99
CA THR A 101 -1.60 4.67 -5.46
C THR A 101 -0.79 3.91 -4.42
N GLY A 102 0.50 4.22 -4.26
CA GLY A 102 1.43 3.45 -3.44
C GLY A 102 1.71 2.04 -3.99
N ARG A 103 1.39 1.76 -5.26
CA ARG A 103 1.59 0.42 -5.83
C ARG A 103 2.98 0.28 -6.41
N LYS A 104 3.57 -0.89 -6.21
CA LYS A 104 4.75 -1.33 -6.98
C LYS A 104 4.33 -1.59 -8.42
N CYS A 105 4.79 -0.72 -9.32
CA CYS A 105 4.61 -0.86 -10.76
C CYS A 105 5.55 -1.91 -11.32
N GLU A 106 6.84 -1.78 -10.99
CA GLU A 106 7.88 -2.69 -11.46
C GLU A 106 8.91 -3.00 -10.37
N GLN A 107 9.56 -4.15 -10.51
CA GLN A 107 10.77 -4.53 -9.80
C GLN A 107 11.82 -4.84 -10.84
N TRP A 108 12.93 -4.10 -10.81
CA TRP A 108 14.01 -4.28 -11.77
C TRP A 108 15.04 -5.27 -11.23
N ASP A 109 15.29 -6.32 -12.01
CA ASP A 109 16.38 -7.26 -11.78
C ASP A 109 17.71 -6.53 -11.84
N VAL A 110 18.38 -6.42 -10.69
CA VAL A 110 19.65 -5.71 -10.56
C VAL A 110 20.74 -6.35 -11.41
N SER A 111 20.75 -7.68 -11.57
CA SER A 111 21.77 -8.35 -12.38
C SER A 111 21.76 -7.93 -13.85
N LYS A 112 20.62 -7.40 -14.32
CA LYS A 112 20.45 -6.82 -15.66
C LYS A 112 20.60 -5.31 -15.61
N PHE A 113 19.95 -4.65 -14.64
CA PHE A 113 19.96 -3.20 -14.51
C PHE A 113 21.35 -2.62 -14.23
N SER A 114 22.21 -3.34 -13.51
CA SER A 114 23.55 -2.88 -13.16
C SER A 114 24.63 -3.30 -14.17
N LYS A 115 24.28 -3.89 -15.32
CA LYS A 115 25.28 -4.34 -16.32
C LYS A 115 25.99 -3.15 -16.96
N ASP A 116 25.21 -2.17 -17.41
CA ASP A 116 25.72 -0.94 -17.98
C ASP A 116 24.68 0.19 -17.86
N PRO A 117 25.10 1.46 -17.97
CA PRO A 117 24.21 2.61 -17.85
C PRO A 117 23.15 2.74 -18.94
N VAL A 118 23.42 2.18 -20.12
CA VAL A 118 22.54 2.28 -21.29
C VAL A 118 21.33 1.37 -21.08
N GLU A 119 21.55 0.14 -20.59
CA GLU A 119 20.50 -0.80 -20.19
C GLU A 119 19.64 -0.22 -19.06
N ALA A 120 20.25 0.42 -18.06
CA ALA A 120 19.53 1.12 -17.01
C ALA A 120 18.65 2.24 -17.57
N LEU A 121 19.20 3.09 -18.44
CA LEU A 121 18.46 4.17 -19.07
C LEU A 121 17.32 3.65 -19.96
N GLN A 122 17.56 2.59 -20.75
CA GLN A 122 16.54 1.98 -21.59
C GLN A 122 15.38 1.47 -20.75
N LYS A 123 15.66 0.76 -19.64
CA LYS A 123 14.61 0.31 -18.72
C LYS A 123 13.80 1.45 -18.13
N MET A 124 14.45 2.53 -17.72
CA MET A 124 13.77 3.70 -17.18
C MET A 124 12.91 4.41 -18.23
N THR A 125 13.40 4.50 -19.48
CA THR A 125 12.69 5.12 -20.60
C THR A 125 11.49 4.29 -21.04
N ASP A 126 11.67 2.97 -21.20
CA ASP A 126 10.59 2.03 -21.50
C ASP A 126 9.47 2.11 -20.45
N PHE A 127 9.84 2.30 -19.18
CA PHE A 127 8.88 2.49 -18.11
C PHE A 127 8.09 3.79 -18.33
N THR A 128 8.75 4.93 -18.55
CA THR A 128 8.06 6.21 -18.76
C THR A 128 7.20 6.23 -20.01
N ASP A 129 7.55 5.47 -21.04
CA ASP A 129 6.73 5.34 -22.25
C ASP A 129 5.47 4.49 -22.01
N ARG A 130 5.57 3.47 -21.14
CA ARG A 130 4.44 2.60 -20.77
C ARG A 130 3.50 3.24 -19.75
N TYR A 131 4.04 4.01 -18.81
CA TYR A 131 3.29 4.56 -17.68
C TYR A 131 3.20 6.08 -17.77
N ASP A 132 1.97 6.56 -17.84
CA ASP A 132 1.63 7.97 -17.96
C ASP A 132 0.93 8.45 -16.69
N PHE A 133 1.41 9.57 -16.13
CA PHE A 133 0.83 10.19 -14.94
C PHE A 133 -0.56 10.77 -15.16
N ASP A 134 -0.91 11.13 -16.40
CA ASP A 134 -2.20 11.70 -16.74
C ASP A 134 -3.24 10.62 -17.08
N LYS A 135 -2.80 9.36 -17.27
CA LYS A 135 -3.70 8.20 -17.44
C LYS A 135 -4.01 7.56 -16.09
N PRO A 136 -5.24 7.06 -15.89
CA PRO A 136 -5.58 6.32 -14.68
C PRO A 136 -4.69 5.07 -14.56
N PRO A 137 -4.28 4.69 -13.34
CA PRO A 137 -3.36 3.59 -13.13
C PRO A 137 -3.94 2.28 -13.70
N PRO A 138 -3.15 1.48 -14.43
CA PRO A 138 -3.67 0.29 -15.10
C PRO A 138 -4.26 -0.69 -14.07
N SER A 139 -5.50 -1.15 -14.31
CA SER A 139 -6.10 -2.22 -13.52
C SER A 139 -5.37 -3.53 -13.83
N ARG A 140 -4.79 -4.20 -12.82
CA ARG A 140 -4.17 -5.52 -12.98
C ARG A 140 -5.08 -6.45 -13.79
N ARG A 141 -4.68 -6.84 -15.00
CA ARG A 141 -5.17 -8.07 -15.62
C ARG A 141 -4.60 -9.22 -14.78
N ARG A 142 -5.45 -9.95 -14.06
CA ARG A 142 -5.02 -11.19 -13.39
C ARG A 142 -4.55 -12.13 -14.50
N HIS A 143 -3.28 -12.53 -14.49
CA HIS A 143 -2.88 -13.77 -15.14
C HIS A 143 -3.68 -14.88 -14.44
N ARG A 144 -4.73 -15.33 -15.12
CA ARG A 144 -5.61 -16.39 -14.65
C ARG A 144 -4.81 -17.68 -14.83
N HIS A 145 -4.15 -18.16 -13.78
CA HIS A 145 -3.67 -19.53 -13.75
C HIS A 145 -4.89 -20.44 -13.77
N SER A 146 -5.07 -21.13 -14.89
CA SER A 146 -6.02 -22.22 -15.06
C SER A 146 -5.57 -23.39 -14.20
N GLY A 147 -6.04 -23.45 -12.96
CA GLY A 147 -5.85 -24.57 -12.04
C GLY A 147 -7.15 -25.37 -11.95
N ALA A 148 -7.09 -26.62 -12.41
CA ALA A 148 -8.18 -27.57 -12.44
C ALA A 148 -8.75 -27.89 -11.06
N ALA A 149 -10.02 -28.27 -11.05
CA ALA A 149 -10.83 -28.65 -9.91
C ALA A 149 -10.33 -29.92 -9.21
N SER A 150 -10.47 -29.97 -7.88
CA SER A 150 -10.66 -31.20 -7.12
C SER A 150 -11.31 -30.92 -5.76
N SER A 151 -12.63 -31.11 -5.74
CA SER A 151 -13.43 -31.88 -4.78
C SER A 151 -13.07 -31.90 -3.28
N GLN A 152 -14.04 -31.46 -2.47
CA GLN A 152 -14.28 -31.88 -1.07
C GLN A 152 -14.48 -33.41 -0.98
N PRO A 153 -14.37 -34.05 0.21
CA PRO A 153 -15.42 -34.09 1.26
C PRO A 153 -14.79 -34.11 2.68
N SER A 154 -15.43 -34.21 3.86
CA SER A 154 -16.80 -34.22 4.39
C SER A 154 -16.64 -34.04 5.91
N SER A 155 -17.57 -33.31 6.53
CA SER A 155 -17.71 -33.12 7.98
C SER A 155 -18.22 -34.39 8.70
N SER A 156 -17.59 -34.76 9.81
CA SER A 156 -18.12 -35.74 10.77
C SER A 156 -18.29 -35.09 12.14
N SER A 157 -19.54 -34.97 12.58
CA SER A 157 -19.92 -34.73 13.98
C SER A 157 -19.64 -35.97 14.84
N PRO A 158 -19.57 -35.81 16.16
CA PRO A 158 -20.25 -36.75 17.03
C PRO A 158 -21.13 -36.09 18.09
N SER A 159 -22.21 -36.81 18.38
CA SER A 159 -23.33 -36.55 19.27
C SER A 159 -22.94 -36.63 20.77
N SER A 160 -23.73 -36.00 21.63
CA SER A 160 -23.82 -36.31 23.07
C SER A 160 -25.29 -36.35 23.52
N PRO A 161 -25.65 -37.17 24.55
CA PRO A 161 -27.04 -37.49 24.95
C PRO A 161 -27.55 -36.59 26.11
N PRO A 162 -28.79 -36.78 26.63
CA PRO A 162 -29.65 -35.66 27.04
C PRO A 162 -29.92 -35.48 28.56
N SER A 163 -30.50 -34.31 28.85
CA SER A 163 -31.46 -33.93 29.92
C SER A 163 -31.05 -33.91 31.40
N SER A 164 -31.19 -32.73 32.02
CA SER A 164 -31.87 -32.57 33.32
C SER A 164 -32.46 -31.15 33.47
N ASP A 165 -33.62 -31.11 34.09
CA ASP A 165 -34.55 -29.98 34.26
C ASP A 165 -34.16 -28.97 35.34
N ALA A 166 -34.81 -27.80 35.23
CA ALA A 166 -35.28 -26.89 36.28
C ALA A 166 -34.54 -25.55 36.54
N PRO A 167 -35.28 -24.49 36.90
CA PRO A 167 -35.06 -23.13 36.41
C PRO A 167 -34.48 -22.20 37.48
N LEU A 168 -33.64 -21.23 37.07
CA LEU A 168 -33.37 -20.05 37.88
C LEU A 168 -33.34 -18.81 37.01
N ASP A 169 -34.29 -17.94 37.33
CA ASP A 169 -34.40 -16.53 36.97
C ASP A 169 -33.06 -15.80 37.18
N GLY A 170 -32.65 -15.05 36.17
CA GLY A 170 -31.36 -14.36 36.15
C GLY A 170 -31.19 -13.62 34.83
N GLY A 171 -31.51 -12.32 34.86
CA GLY A 171 -31.52 -11.45 33.69
C GLY A 171 -30.29 -11.59 32.79
N LEU A 172 -30.56 -11.73 31.49
CA LEU A 172 -29.56 -11.61 30.45
C LEU A 172 -28.86 -10.25 30.58
N PRO A 173 -27.52 -10.18 30.64
CA PRO A 173 -26.85 -8.93 30.33
C PRO A 173 -27.13 -8.62 28.86
N ALA A 174 -27.63 -7.41 28.61
CA ALA A 174 -27.86 -6.89 27.28
C ALA A 174 -26.61 -7.12 26.42
N VAL A 175 -26.76 -7.90 25.34
CA VAL A 175 -25.81 -7.87 24.23
C VAL A 175 -25.66 -6.42 23.82
N SER A 176 -24.48 -5.84 24.01
CA SER A 176 -24.20 -4.48 23.54
C SER A 176 -24.35 -4.51 22.03
N SER A 177 -25.50 -4.06 21.54
CA SER A 177 -25.76 -3.89 20.13
C SER A 177 -24.73 -2.89 19.61
N VAL A 178 -23.75 -3.41 18.88
CA VAL A 178 -22.74 -2.59 18.20
C VAL A 178 -23.52 -1.67 17.26
N GLU A 179 -23.53 -0.38 17.57
CA GLU A 179 -24.21 0.62 16.75
C GLU A 179 -23.39 0.82 15.48
N VAL A 180 -23.74 0.06 14.43
CA VAL A 180 -23.16 0.15 13.10
C VAL A 180 -23.94 1.22 12.32
N PRO A 181 -23.26 2.19 11.67
CA PRO A 181 -23.92 3.23 10.88
C PRO A 181 -24.70 2.63 9.71
N PRO A 182 -25.69 3.35 9.15
CA PRO A 182 -26.41 2.88 7.98
C PRO A 182 -25.45 2.63 6.81
N MET A 183 -25.72 1.58 6.03
CA MET A 183 -24.94 1.26 4.84
C MET A 183 -25.04 2.43 3.84
N PRO A 184 -23.91 2.97 3.35
CA PRO A 184 -23.92 4.06 2.39
C PRO A 184 -24.46 3.60 1.03
N SER A 185 -25.03 4.54 0.26
CA SER A 185 -25.43 4.27 -1.12
C SER A 185 -24.20 4.02 -1.99
N LEU A 186 -24.27 3.03 -2.88
CA LEU A 186 -23.21 2.71 -3.83
C LEU A 186 -23.59 3.22 -5.23
N PRO A 187 -22.64 3.73 -6.02
CA PRO A 187 -22.86 4.15 -7.40
C PRO A 187 -23.48 3.05 -8.27
N ALA A 188 -24.29 3.46 -9.25
CA ALA A 188 -24.86 2.53 -10.22
C ALA A 188 -23.79 2.00 -11.18
N GLU A 189 -24.01 0.82 -11.75
CA GLU A 189 -23.08 0.22 -12.71
C GLU A 189 -22.95 1.11 -13.96
N GLY A 190 -21.73 1.56 -14.28
CA GLY A 190 -21.44 2.40 -15.44
C GLY A 190 -21.37 3.91 -15.17
N GLU A 191 -21.53 4.34 -13.92
CA GLU A 191 -21.38 5.75 -13.52
C GLU A 191 -19.94 6.26 -13.72
N LYS A 192 -19.80 7.47 -14.27
CA LYS A 192 -18.49 8.02 -14.71
C LYS A 192 -17.72 8.71 -13.59
N ASP A 193 -18.41 9.35 -12.64
CA ASP A 193 -17.79 10.12 -11.57
C ASP A 193 -17.60 9.30 -10.30
N VAL A 194 -16.86 8.21 -10.44
CA VAL A 194 -16.58 7.26 -9.36
C VAL A 194 -15.09 7.16 -9.03
N VAL A 195 -14.82 6.82 -7.77
CA VAL A 195 -13.51 6.56 -7.19
C VAL A 195 -13.46 5.09 -6.78
N LYS A 196 -12.34 4.42 -7.11
CA LYS A 196 -12.14 3.01 -6.78
C LYS A 196 -11.09 2.89 -5.69
N ILE A 197 -11.46 2.34 -4.54
CA ILE A 197 -10.55 2.16 -3.40
C ILE A 197 -10.36 0.68 -3.10
N GLY A 198 -9.14 0.30 -2.69
CA GLY A 198 -8.88 -0.98 -2.06
C GLY A 198 -8.91 -0.82 -0.55
N ILE A 199 -9.54 -1.76 0.16
CA ILE A 199 -9.57 -1.78 1.62
C ILE A 199 -9.02 -3.13 2.07
N ARG A 200 -8.00 -3.09 2.92
CA ARG A 200 -7.48 -4.25 3.62
C ARG A 200 -8.14 -4.34 4.99
N MET A 201 -8.93 -5.40 5.15
CA MET A 201 -9.70 -5.72 6.34
C MET A 201 -8.77 -6.15 7.48
N SER A 202 -9.27 -6.14 8.72
CA SER A 202 -8.56 -6.55 9.93
C SER A 202 -8.08 -8.01 9.89
N ASN A 203 -8.83 -8.89 9.24
CA ASN A 203 -8.45 -10.28 8.97
C ASN A 203 -7.37 -10.43 7.86
N GLY A 204 -6.92 -9.32 7.26
CA GLY A 204 -5.94 -9.27 6.18
C GLY A 204 -6.50 -9.44 4.77
N GLU A 205 -7.78 -9.78 4.62
CA GLU A 205 -8.50 -9.86 3.34
C GLU A 205 -8.52 -8.48 2.65
N ARG A 206 -8.59 -8.47 1.31
CA ARG A 206 -8.68 -7.24 0.52
C ARG A 206 -10.03 -7.18 -0.18
N LYS A 207 -10.82 -6.17 0.15
CA LYS A 207 -12.07 -5.81 -0.54
C LYS A 207 -11.85 -4.57 -1.40
N LYS A 208 -12.69 -4.39 -2.41
CA LYS A 208 -12.70 -3.20 -3.26
C LYS A 208 -14.02 -2.49 -3.07
N ALA A 209 -13.99 -1.17 -2.99
CA ALA A 209 -15.19 -0.35 -3.01
C ALA A 209 -15.14 0.61 -4.20
N VAL A 210 -16.33 0.96 -4.68
CA VAL A 210 -16.56 2.02 -5.67
C VAL A 210 -17.51 3.00 -5.00
N LEU A 211 -17.12 4.27 -4.92
CA LEU A 211 -17.93 5.35 -4.37
C LEU A 211 -17.95 6.52 -5.36
N GLY A 212 -19.00 7.35 -5.31
CA GLY A 212 -19.08 8.59 -6.08
C GLY A 212 -18.06 9.60 -5.61
N LYS A 213 -17.56 10.47 -6.50
CA LYS A 213 -16.59 11.52 -6.14
C LYS A 213 -17.12 12.49 -5.09
N GLU A 214 -18.42 12.80 -5.14
CA GLU A 214 -19.08 13.75 -4.24
C GLU A 214 -19.53 13.10 -2.93
N GLN A 215 -19.39 11.78 -2.77
CA GLN A 215 -19.70 11.12 -1.50
C GLN A 215 -18.73 11.56 -0.40
N SER A 216 -19.23 11.58 0.84
CA SER A 216 -18.42 11.92 2.00
C SER A 216 -17.38 10.83 2.29
N LEU A 217 -16.22 11.21 2.87
CA LEU A 217 -15.29 10.22 3.43
C LEU A 217 -15.94 9.38 4.55
N GLU A 218 -16.98 9.89 5.21
CA GLU A 218 -17.77 9.14 6.19
C GLU A 218 -18.42 7.90 5.57
N ASP A 219 -18.83 7.95 4.30
CA ASP A 219 -19.38 6.79 3.60
C ASP A 219 -18.33 5.67 3.50
N VAL A 220 -17.05 6.01 3.37
CA VAL A 220 -15.96 5.02 3.36
C VAL A 220 -15.82 4.35 4.74
N LEU A 221 -15.94 5.11 5.82
CA LEU A 221 -15.91 4.58 7.18
C LEU A 221 -17.16 3.73 7.48
N ALA A 222 -18.35 4.20 7.09
CA ALA A 222 -19.60 3.49 7.28
C ALA A 222 -19.63 2.15 6.51
N LEU A 223 -19.07 2.14 5.29
CA LEU A 223 -18.92 0.92 4.49
C LEU A 223 -18.09 -0.13 5.21
N VAL A 224 -16.94 0.25 5.78
CA VAL A 224 -16.06 -0.67 6.50
C VAL A 224 -16.68 -1.12 7.82
N ALA A 225 -17.31 -0.21 8.55
CA ALA A 225 -18.06 -0.52 9.77
C ALA A 225 -19.10 -1.62 9.51
N ASN A 226 -19.85 -1.52 8.41
CA ASN A 226 -20.80 -2.55 7.99
C ASN A 226 -20.13 -3.87 7.59
N TRP A 227 -18.98 -3.83 6.91
CA TRP A 227 -18.28 -5.04 6.49
C TRP A 227 -17.62 -5.81 7.63
N GLU A 228 -17.14 -5.14 8.67
CA GLU A 228 -16.49 -5.77 9.83
C GLU A 228 -17.39 -5.89 11.06
N GLY A 229 -18.59 -5.29 11.04
CA GLY A 229 -19.46 -5.22 12.21
C GLY A 229 -18.82 -4.39 13.34
N LEU A 230 -18.09 -3.32 13.00
CA LEU A 230 -17.37 -2.48 13.95
C LEU A 230 -18.10 -1.17 14.20
N ASN A 231 -17.99 -0.65 15.42
CA ASN A 231 -18.37 0.73 15.72
C ASN A 231 -17.35 1.71 15.10
N LEU A 232 -17.82 2.87 14.61
CA LEU A 232 -16.96 3.89 14.00
C LEU A 232 -15.84 4.39 14.93
N SER A 233 -16.03 4.33 16.25
CA SER A 233 -15.01 4.73 17.22
C SER A 233 -13.87 3.71 17.37
N ALA A 234 -14.12 2.43 17.05
CA ALA A 234 -13.22 1.30 17.32
C ALA A 234 -12.10 1.10 16.28
N PHE A 235 -12.16 1.78 15.14
CA PHE A 235 -11.15 1.67 14.10
C PHE A 235 -10.90 2.98 13.38
N ASP A 236 -9.82 3.03 12.60
CA ASP A 236 -9.52 4.07 11.63
C ASP A 236 -9.08 3.42 10.32
N LEU A 237 -9.18 4.16 9.23
CA LEU A 237 -8.67 3.76 7.93
C LEU A 237 -7.41 4.57 7.65
N LYS A 238 -6.30 3.86 7.43
CA LYS A 238 -5.02 4.49 7.11
C LYS A 238 -4.50 4.00 5.78
N GLU A 239 -3.92 4.89 4.98
CA GLU A 239 -3.19 4.49 3.78
C GLU A 239 -2.11 3.44 4.12
N LEU A 240 -2.03 2.39 3.33
CA LEU A 240 -1.15 1.26 3.58
C LEU A 240 0.28 1.62 3.11
N MET A 241 0.96 2.32 4.02
CA MET A 241 2.41 2.43 4.24
C MET A 241 3.20 3.62 3.68
N PRO A 242 4.25 4.03 4.45
CA PRO A 242 4.60 3.68 5.82
C PRO A 242 4.06 4.71 6.82
N PRO A 243 4.05 4.34 8.12
CA PRO A 243 3.23 4.99 9.12
C PRO A 243 3.61 6.44 9.47
N PRO A 244 2.62 7.23 9.91
CA PRO A 244 1.21 6.90 9.82
C PRO A 244 0.77 7.24 8.40
N GLY A 245 0.43 6.24 7.58
CA GLY A 245 -0.30 6.54 6.35
C GLY A 245 -1.51 7.39 6.71
N ARG A 246 -1.86 8.35 5.84
CA ARG A 246 -2.83 9.39 6.18
C ARG A 246 -4.12 8.78 6.71
N SER A 247 -4.56 9.26 7.87
CA SER A 247 -5.79 8.82 8.51
C SER A 247 -7.00 9.41 7.79
N VAL A 248 -7.96 8.57 7.41
CA VAL A 248 -9.23 9.04 6.85
C VAL A 248 -9.98 9.90 7.85
N LYS A 249 -9.92 9.59 9.15
CA LYS A 249 -10.49 10.44 10.21
C LYS A 249 -9.81 11.81 10.32
N GLU A 250 -8.51 11.89 10.09
CA GLU A 250 -7.81 13.19 10.03
C GLU A 250 -8.17 13.96 8.75
N MET A 251 -8.31 13.27 7.63
CA MET A 251 -8.70 13.88 6.35
C MET A 251 -10.11 14.48 6.40
N LEU A 252 -11.02 13.86 7.15
CA LEU A 252 -12.39 14.34 7.39
C LEU A 252 -12.42 15.70 8.10
N LYS A 253 -11.36 16.09 8.82
CA LYS A 253 -11.30 17.40 9.50
C LYS A 253 -11.18 18.58 8.53
N ARG A 254 -10.98 18.34 7.23
CA ARG A 254 -10.92 19.38 6.19
C ARG A 254 -12.33 19.78 5.77
N GLU A 255 -12.53 21.06 5.47
CA GLU A 255 -13.80 21.53 4.93
C GLU A 255 -14.10 20.87 3.58
N ASN A 256 -15.34 20.39 3.40
CA ASN A 256 -15.82 19.71 2.19
C ASN A 256 -15.03 18.45 1.79
N ALA A 257 -14.56 17.64 2.75
CA ALA A 257 -13.84 16.40 2.46
C ALA A 257 -14.74 15.36 1.78
N THR A 258 -14.50 15.11 0.49
CA THR A 258 -15.20 14.10 -0.31
C THR A 258 -14.23 12.99 -0.73
N VAL A 259 -14.76 11.86 -1.18
CA VAL A 259 -13.94 10.76 -1.71
C VAL A 259 -13.09 11.23 -2.90
N GLY A 260 -13.63 12.11 -3.74
CA GLY A 260 -12.96 12.62 -4.93
C GLY A 260 -11.78 13.55 -4.66
N ASN A 261 -11.89 14.44 -3.67
CA ASN A 261 -10.85 15.45 -3.37
C ASN A 261 -9.81 15.00 -2.32
N SER A 262 -9.94 13.77 -1.84
CA SER A 262 -9.13 13.21 -0.76
C SER A 262 -7.93 12.38 -1.23
N ASP A 263 -7.66 12.34 -2.54
CA ASP A 263 -6.57 11.54 -3.14
C ASP A 263 -6.59 10.04 -2.74
N VAL A 264 -7.73 9.49 -2.32
CA VAL A 264 -7.83 8.06 -1.97
C VAL A 264 -8.03 7.17 -3.19
N ASN A 265 -8.18 7.75 -4.37
CA ASN A 265 -8.45 7.01 -5.60
C ASN A 265 -7.29 6.08 -5.98
N GLY A 266 -7.56 4.79 -6.07
CA GLY A 266 -6.58 3.75 -6.35
C GLY A 266 -5.70 3.37 -5.15
N CYS A 267 -5.81 4.08 -4.02
CA CYS A 267 -5.10 3.76 -2.77
C CYS A 267 -5.59 2.45 -2.15
N MET A 268 -4.72 1.88 -1.32
CA MET A 268 -5.08 0.80 -0.40
C MET A 268 -5.19 1.40 1.00
N LEU A 269 -6.39 1.41 1.55
CA LEU A 269 -6.64 1.75 2.95
C LEU A 269 -6.57 0.47 3.78
N THR A 270 -6.17 0.58 5.04
CA THR A 270 -6.10 -0.53 5.98
C THR A 270 -6.85 -0.18 7.24
N VAL A 271 -7.65 -1.13 7.72
CA VAL A 271 -8.32 -1.03 9.01
C VAL A 271 -7.28 -1.15 10.11
N VAL A 272 -7.18 -0.11 10.93
CA VAL A 272 -6.29 -0.06 12.10
C VAL A 272 -7.17 0.13 13.33
N SER A 273 -7.03 -0.76 14.33
CA SER A 273 -7.73 -0.60 15.60
C SER A 273 -7.27 0.69 16.30
N THR A 274 -8.22 1.45 16.82
CA THR A 274 -7.97 2.66 17.63
C THR A 274 -7.90 2.35 19.12
N GLU A 275 -8.22 1.12 19.51
CA GLU A 275 -8.06 0.67 20.89
C GLU A 275 -6.56 0.60 21.20
N SER A 276 -6.12 1.50 22.07
CA SER A 276 -4.77 1.43 22.62
C SER A 276 -4.65 0.08 23.33
N LYS A 277 -3.79 -0.81 22.84
CA LYS A 277 -3.26 -1.87 23.68
C LYS A 277 -2.63 -1.16 24.88
N LYS A 278 -3.30 -1.18 26.04
CA LYS A 278 -2.60 -0.99 27.31
C LYS A 278 -1.45 -2.00 27.26
N ALA A 279 -0.23 -1.49 27.23
CA ALA A 279 0.91 -2.32 27.56
C ALA A 279 0.67 -2.78 28.99
N ASP A 280 0.46 -4.08 29.17
CA ASP A 280 0.58 -4.68 30.49
C ASP A 280 2.06 -4.51 30.88
N ASP A 281 2.27 -3.73 31.95
CA ASP A 281 3.53 -3.53 32.67
C ASP A 281 4.05 -4.86 33.27
#